data_AF-A0A150PG82-F1
#
_entry.id   AF-A0A150PG82-F1
#
_cell.length_a   1.000
_cell.length_b   1.000
_cell.length_c   1.000
_cell.angle_alpha   90.00
_cell.angle_beta   90.00
_cell.angle_gamma   90.00
#
_symmetry.space_group_name_H-M   'P 1'
#
loop_
_entity.id
_entity.type
_entity.pdbx_description
1 polymer ?
#
loop_
_entity_poly.entity_id
_entity_poly.type
_entity_poly.pdbx_seq_one_letter_code
_entity_poly.pdbx_strand_id
1 'polypeptide(L)'
;MRPTKVHEIAGEGTEIHGEVADREAHRGFSPRFTVDLEGRVSDAWCSCPTFRRSGLREGPCEHMIALRVAYARDRAARDAQRKTAEGRALIRAETRTYVRREASGAEVVYRVSLDDRVVHLSWGTRGKEDPRHQRIWFDTDGEARDAYFKRLDALTSSGFVDAEASSA
;
A
#
# COMPACT_ATOMS: atom_id res chain seq x y z
N MET A 1 -16.24 9.53 -4.88
CA MET A 1 -15.51 8.77 -3.84
C MET A 1 -14.03 8.93 -4.08
N ARG A 2 -13.25 9.22 -3.03
CA ARG A 2 -11.81 9.47 -3.14
C ARG A 2 -11.10 8.96 -1.89
N PRO A 3 -10.05 8.12 -2.01
CA PRO A 3 -9.14 7.84 -0.91
C PRO A 3 -8.41 9.11 -0.49
N THR A 4 -8.43 9.43 0.81
CA THR A 4 -7.79 10.62 1.37
C THR A 4 -6.48 10.29 2.09
N LYS A 5 -6.38 9.07 2.65
CA LYS A 5 -5.16 8.55 3.27
C LYS A 5 -5.10 7.03 3.04
N VAL A 6 -3.92 6.55 2.66
CA VAL A 6 -3.61 5.12 2.58
C VAL A 6 -2.34 4.90 3.38
N HIS A 7 -2.37 3.98 4.32
CA HIS A 7 -1.24 3.67 5.19
C HIS A 7 -1.01 2.17 5.24
N GLU A 8 0.16 1.74 4.79
CA GLU A 8 0.59 0.35 4.92
C GLU A 8 1.12 0.09 6.32
N ILE A 9 0.48 -0.83 7.03
CA ILE A 9 0.90 -1.26 8.35
C ILE A 9 1.72 -2.54 8.18
N ALA A 10 3.02 -2.43 8.45
CA ALA A 10 3.99 -3.49 8.20
C ALA A 10 3.57 -4.79 8.90
N GLY A 11 3.22 -5.78 8.09
CA GLY A 11 2.86 -7.11 8.56
C GLY A 11 1.42 -7.28 9.06
N GLU A 12 0.59 -6.23 9.02
CA GLU A 12 -0.83 -6.30 9.40
C GLU A 12 -1.77 -6.13 8.19
N GLY A 13 -1.54 -5.11 7.35
CA GLY A 13 -2.46 -4.80 6.27
C GLY A 13 -2.35 -3.37 5.73
N THR A 14 -3.40 -2.92 5.05
CA THR A 14 -3.53 -1.55 4.53
C THR A 14 -4.72 -0.84 5.16
N GLU A 15 -4.45 0.25 5.87
CA GLU A 15 -5.47 1.16 6.38
C GLU A 15 -5.84 2.17 5.30
N ILE A 16 -7.14 2.27 4.99
CA ILE A 16 -7.68 3.11 3.92
C ILE A 16 -8.72 4.06 4.52
N HIS A 17 -8.52 5.35 4.31
CA HIS A 17 -9.47 6.42 4.66
C HIS A 17 -9.95 7.08 3.38
N GLY A 18 -11.19 7.56 3.37
CA GLY A 18 -11.68 8.32 2.22
C GLY A 18 -12.92 9.15 2.49
N GLU A 19 -13.30 9.86 1.44
CA GLU A 19 -14.51 10.67 1.39
C GLU A 19 -15.42 10.16 0.28
N VAL A 20 -16.69 9.97 0.62
CA VAL A 20 -17.73 9.51 -0.30
C VAL A 20 -18.87 10.50 -0.29
N ALA A 21 -19.00 11.25 -1.39
CA ALA A 21 -20.18 12.06 -1.64
C ALA A 21 -21.34 11.15 -2.04
N ASP A 22 -22.42 11.23 -1.28
CA ASP A 22 -23.66 10.53 -1.54
C ASP A 22 -24.67 11.53 -2.10
N ARG A 23 -25.12 11.26 -3.34
CA ARG A 23 -26.05 12.15 -4.04
C ARG A 23 -27.46 12.03 -3.51
N GLU A 24 -27.86 10.85 -3.05
CA GLU A 24 -29.20 10.62 -2.52
C GLU A 24 -29.33 11.29 -1.14
N ALA A 25 -28.32 11.12 -0.29
CA ALA A 25 -28.27 11.76 1.02
C ALA A 25 -27.83 13.24 1.00
N HIS A 26 -27.42 13.77 -0.17
CA HIS A 26 -26.92 15.14 -0.36
C HIS A 26 -25.80 15.55 0.62
N ARG A 27 -24.91 14.62 0.98
CA ARG A 27 -23.83 14.85 1.94
C ARG A 27 -22.61 13.95 1.71
N GLY A 28 -21.49 14.35 2.31
CA GLY A 28 -20.29 13.52 2.39
C GLY A 28 -20.31 12.57 3.60
N PHE A 29 -19.70 11.40 3.41
CA PHE A 29 -19.39 10.44 4.46
C PHE A 29 -17.91 10.10 4.45
N SER A 30 -17.39 9.69 5.61
CA SER A 30 -15.96 9.44 5.84
C SER A 30 -15.75 7.98 6.26
N PRO A 31 -15.84 7.01 5.34
CA PRO A 31 -15.48 5.63 5.64
C PRO A 31 -13.97 5.49 5.85
N ARG A 32 -13.58 4.63 6.81
CA ARG A 32 -12.22 4.11 7.00
C ARG A 32 -12.27 2.63 7.33
N PHE A 33 -11.31 1.86 6.85
CA PHE A 33 -11.16 0.45 7.21
C PHE A 33 -9.75 -0.06 6.94
N THR A 34 -9.37 -1.12 7.64
CA THR A 34 -8.12 -1.84 7.44
C THR A 34 -8.39 -3.15 6.74
N VAL A 35 -7.70 -3.38 5.61
CA VAL A 35 -7.68 -4.66 4.90
C VAL A 35 -6.44 -5.42 5.34
N ASP A 36 -6.61 -6.57 5.97
CA ASP A 36 -5.50 -7.42 6.40
C ASP A 36 -4.79 -8.11 5.22
N LEU A 37 -3.72 -8.85 5.53
CA LEU A 37 -2.95 -9.60 4.54
C LEU A 37 -3.76 -10.70 3.82
N GLU A 38 -4.86 -11.17 4.41
CA GLU A 38 -5.78 -12.15 3.81
C GLU A 38 -6.91 -11.48 3.01
N GLY A 39 -6.90 -10.15 2.90
CA GLY A 39 -7.93 -9.39 2.19
C GLY A 39 -9.22 -9.19 3.00
N ARG A 40 -9.25 -9.53 4.29
CA ARG A 40 -10.40 -9.35 5.18
C ARG A 40 -10.34 -7.98 5.85
N VAL A 41 -11.48 -7.53 6.37
CA VAL A 41 -11.56 -6.26 7.11
C VAL A 41 -11.34 -6.53 8.60
N SER A 42 -10.30 -5.91 9.20
CA SER A 42 -9.95 -6.08 10.62
C SER A 42 -10.39 -4.91 11.51
N ASP A 43 -10.40 -3.69 11.00
CA ASP A 43 -11.00 -2.50 11.63
C ASP A 43 -11.86 -1.75 10.62
N ALA A 44 -12.94 -1.14 11.08
CA ALA A 44 -13.87 -0.41 10.23
C ALA A 44 -14.62 0.70 10.98
N TRP A 45 -14.84 1.80 10.28
CA TRP A 45 -15.71 2.88 10.73
C TRP A 45 -16.30 3.66 9.56
N CYS A 46 -17.53 4.15 9.70
CA CYS A 46 -18.10 5.11 8.77
C CYS A 46 -19.03 6.09 9.51
N SER A 47 -19.08 7.34 9.03
CA SER A 47 -19.96 8.38 9.61
C SER A 47 -21.44 8.25 9.22
N CYS A 48 -21.81 7.26 8.39
CA CYS A 48 -23.20 7.07 7.95
C CYS A 48 -24.11 6.48 9.04
N PRO A 49 -25.43 6.76 9.02
CA PRO A 49 -26.36 6.23 10.01
C PRO A 49 -26.40 4.70 10.06
N THR A 50 -26.28 4.02 8.91
CA THR A 50 -26.28 2.55 8.80
C THR A 50 -25.14 1.95 9.63
N PHE A 51 -23.90 2.37 9.38
CA PHE A 51 -22.75 1.87 10.12
C PHE A 51 -22.80 2.25 11.60
N ARG A 52 -23.20 3.49 11.94
CA ARG A 52 -23.32 3.91 13.34
C ARG A 52 -24.33 3.09 14.14
N ARG A 53 -25.34 2.51 13.48
CA ARG A 53 -26.37 1.68 14.11
C ARG A 53 -25.91 0.22 14.28
N SER A 54 -25.42 -0.42 13.22
CA SER A 54 -25.19 -1.87 13.20
C SER A 54 -23.71 -2.27 13.07
N GLY A 55 -22.80 -1.32 12.86
CA GLY A 55 -21.41 -1.61 12.54
C GLY A 55 -21.32 -2.50 11.30
N LEU A 56 -20.53 -3.58 11.39
CA LEU A 56 -20.41 -4.59 10.33
C LEU A 56 -21.38 -5.77 10.49
N ARG A 57 -22.28 -5.78 11.48
CA ARG A 57 -23.19 -6.93 11.73
C ARG A 57 -24.14 -7.20 10.55
N GLU A 58 -24.52 -6.15 9.83
CA GLU A 58 -25.35 -6.20 8.62
C GLU A 58 -24.50 -6.15 7.33
N GLY A 59 -23.18 -6.26 7.45
CA GLY A 59 -22.23 -6.07 6.35
C GLY A 59 -21.73 -4.62 6.21
N PRO A 60 -20.85 -4.35 5.23
CA PRO A 60 -20.33 -3.02 4.97
C PRO A 60 -21.41 -2.11 4.36
N CYS A 61 -21.43 -0.83 4.75
CA CYS A 61 -22.33 0.15 4.13
C CYS A 61 -21.89 0.51 2.70
N GLU A 62 -22.77 1.14 1.91
CA GLU A 62 -22.44 1.49 0.52
C GLU A 62 -21.21 2.41 0.41
N HIS A 63 -20.96 3.28 1.40
CA HIS A 63 -19.79 4.16 1.39
C HIS A 63 -18.48 3.40 1.55
N MET A 64 -18.45 2.34 2.36
CA MET A 64 -17.26 1.49 2.49
C MET A 64 -16.98 0.71 1.20
N ILE A 65 -18.02 0.16 0.59
CA ILE A 65 -17.93 -0.56 -0.69
C ILE A 65 -17.43 0.40 -1.78
N ALA A 66 -18.01 1.60 -1.86
CA ALA A 66 -17.61 2.65 -2.77
C ALA A 66 -16.12 2.98 -2.59
N LEU A 67 -15.66 3.25 -1.37
CA LEU A 67 -14.26 3.52 -1.09
C LEU A 67 -13.35 2.36 -1.50
N ARG A 68 -13.73 1.11 -1.22
CA ARG A 68 -12.95 -0.09 -1.62
C ARG A 68 -12.79 -0.19 -3.12
N VAL A 69 -13.87 0.02 -3.88
CA VAL A 69 -13.84 0.00 -5.36
C VAL A 69 -12.99 1.16 -5.90
N ALA A 70 -13.11 2.34 -5.31
CA ALA A 70 -12.30 3.51 -5.68
C ALA A 70 -10.81 3.22 -5.52
N TYR A 71 -10.44 2.73 -4.34
CA TYR A 71 -9.07 2.35 -4.02
C TYR A 71 -8.52 1.31 -4.98
N ALA A 72 -9.29 0.25 -5.27
CA ALA A 72 -8.88 -0.79 -6.20
C ALA A 72 -8.63 -0.26 -7.63
N ARG A 73 -9.49 0.64 -8.12
CA ARG A 73 -9.31 1.31 -9.42
C ARG A 73 -8.09 2.23 -9.45
N ASP A 74 -7.93 3.06 -8.43
CA ASP A 74 -6.80 3.99 -8.30
C ASP A 74 -5.47 3.23 -8.21
N ARG A 75 -5.46 2.09 -7.51
CA ARG A 75 -4.31 1.19 -7.45
C ARG A 75 -4.00 0.58 -8.81
N ALA A 76 -4.97 -0.03 -9.47
CA ALA A 76 -4.78 -0.64 -10.79
C ALA A 76 -4.30 0.38 -11.84
N ALA A 77 -4.83 1.60 -11.81
CA ALA A 77 -4.38 2.69 -12.69
C ALA A 77 -2.92 3.09 -12.42
N ARG A 78 -2.52 3.22 -11.14
CA ARG A 78 -1.13 3.50 -10.76
C ARG A 78 -0.19 2.37 -11.17
N ASP A 79 -0.57 1.11 -10.94
CA ASP A 79 0.23 -0.04 -11.35
C ASP A 79 0.36 -0.14 -12.88
N ALA A 80 -0.67 0.22 -13.64
CA ALA A 80 -0.60 0.30 -15.10
C ALA A 80 0.38 1.39 -15.55
N GLN A 81 0.30 2.59 -14.97
CA GLN A 81 1.22 3.69 -15.27
C GLN A 81 2.67 3.32 -14.94
N ARG A 82 2.92 2.66 -13.80
CA ARG A 82 4.25 2.20 -13.37
C ARG A 82 4.91 1.20 -14.32
N LYS A 83 4.13 0.50 -15.16
CA LYS A 83 4.68 -0.40 -16.19
C LYS A 83 5.23 0.33 -17.40
N THR A 84 4.91 1.61 -17.57
CA THR A 84 5.40 2.45 -18.68
C THR A 84 6.64 3.23 -18.27
N ALA A 85 7.54 3.52 -19.22
CA ALA A 85 8.72 4.34 -18.96
C ALA A 85 8.34 5.76 -18.50
N GLU A 86 7.32 6.34 -19.13
CA GLU A 86 6.78 7.67 -18.80
C GLU A 86 6.23 7.71 -17.36
N GLY A 87 5.42 6.73 -16.98
CA GLY A 87 4.87 6.65 -15.63
C GLY A 87 5.95 6.43 -14.57
N ARG A 88 6.97 5.61 -14.87
CA ARG A 88 8.14 5.46 -13.98
C ARG A 88 8.85 6.79 -13.75
N ALA A 89 9.07 7.58 -14.80
CA ALA A 89 9.75 8.88 -14.72
C ALA A 89 9.02 9.91 -13.84
N LEU A 90 7.72 9.76 -13.61
CA LEU A 90 6.93 10.63 -12.73
C LEU A 90 6.99 10.23 -11.25
N ILE A 91 7.49 9.03 -10.93
CA ILE A 91 7.58 8.56 -9.55
C ILE A 91 8.73 9.27 -8.84
N ARG A 92 8.38 10.06 -7.81
CA ARG A 92 9.33 10.77 -6.94
C ARG A 92 9.33 10.27 -5.51
N ALA A 93 8.25 9.65 -5.05
CA ALA A 93 8.18 9.03 -3.73
C ALA A 93 7.34 7.76 -3.82
N GLU A 94 7.92 6.62 -3.45
CA GLU A 94 7.25 5.32 -3.45
C GLU A 94 7.95 4.42 -2.42
N THR A 95 7.17 3.65 -1.66
CA THR A 95 7.71 2.57 -0.83
C THR A 95 7.14 1.26 -1.35
N ARG A 96 7.99 0.24 -1.50
CA ARG A 96 7.57 -1.12 -1.82
C ARG A 96 8.12 -2.10 -0.80
N THR A 97 7.31 -3.09 -0.46
CA THR A 97 7.67 -4.17 0.47
C THR A 97 7.73 -5.49 -0.28
N TYR A 98 8.85 -6.17 -0.16
CA TYR A 98 9.15 -7.44 -0.78
C TYR A 98 9.32 -8.50 0.31
N VAL A 99 8.77 -9.69 0.08
CA VAL A 99 8.81 -10.79 1.05
C VAL A 99 9.38 -12.03 0.36
N ARG A 100 10.23 -12.77 1.07
CA ARG A 100 10.70 -14.10 0.65
C ARG A 100 10.67 -15.05 1.82
N ARG A 101 10.16 -16.26 1.61
CA ARG A 101 10.19 -17.33 2.60
C ARG A 101 11.47 -18.14 2.44
N GLU A 102 12.26 -18.22 3.49
CA GLU A 102 13.46 -19.06 3.58
C GLU A 102 13.07 -20.53 3.81
N ALA A 103 13.98 -21.45 3.50
CA ALA A 103 13.76 -22.89 3.69
C ALA A 103 13.48 -23.28 5.15
N SER A 104 13.96 -22.48 6.11
CA SER A 104 13.67 -22.64 7.55
C SER A 104 12.24 -22.26 7.94
N GLY A 105 11.44 -21.73 7.00
CA GLY A 105 10.09 -21.22 7.24
C GLY A 105 10.06 -19.75 7.67
N ALA A 106 11.21 -19.14 7.97
CA ALA A 106 11.30 -17.72 8.31
C ALA A 106 11.00 -16.83 7.09
N GLU A 107 10.28 -15.73 7.31
CA GLU A 107 10.03 -14.73 6.26
C GLU A 107 11.02 -13.58 6.37
N VAL A 108 11.71 -13.27 5.27
CA VAL A 108 12.54 -12.08 5.14
C VAL A 108 11.71 -10.99 4.48
N VAL A 109 11.59 -9.86 5.15
CA VAL A 109 10.92 -8.66 4.66
C VAL A 109 11.98 -7.66 4.21
N TYR A 110 11.81 -7.10 3.02
CA TYR A 110 12.69 -6.13 2.40
C TYR A 110 11.88 -4.93 1.93
N ARG A 111 12.06 -3.77 2.55
CA ARG A 111 11.41 -2.51 2.20
C ARG A 111 12.37 -1.63 1.42
N VAL A 112 11.92 -1.11 0.29
CA VAL A 112 12.65 -0.17 -0.57
C VAL A 112 11.80 1.09 -0.69
N SER A 113 12.33 2.22 -0.22
CA SER A 113 11.67 3.52 -0.24
C SER A 113 12.47 4.51 -1.09
N LEU A 114 11.82 5.12 -2.07
CA LEU A 114 12.28 6.30 -2.79
C LEU A 114 11.64 7.54 -2.15
N ASP A 115 12.44 8.56 -1.89
CA ASP A 115 12.02 9.87 -1.44
C ASP A 115 12.90 10.93 -2.13
N ASP A 116 12.41 11.41 -3.27
CA ASP A 116 13.08 12.32 -4.19
C ASP A 116 14.48 11.81 -4.60
N ARG A 117 15.53 12.32 -3.98
CA ARG A 117 16.93 11.95 -4.26
C ARG A 117 17.50 10.88 -3.31
N VAL A 118 16.64 10.24 -2.52
CA VAL A 118 17.04 9.30 -1.47
C VAL A 118 16.43 7.94 -1.73
N VAL A 119 17.27 6.90 -1.67
CA VAL A 119 16.81 5.52 -1.57
C VAL A 119 17.11 5.00 -0.18
N HIS A 120 16.08 4.63 0.56
CA HIS A 120 16.16 3.99 1.86
C HIS A 120 15.77 2.52 1.75
N LEU A 121 16.62 1.65 2.28
CA LEU A 121 16.44 0.21 2.33
C LEU A 121 16.30 -0.21 3.80
N SER A 122 15.35 -1.09 4.09
CA SER A 122 15.23 -1.75 5.38
C SER A 122 14.95 -3.23 5.17
N TRP A 123 15.66 -4.13 5.84
CA TRP A 123 15.42 -5.56 5.68
C TRP A 123 15.74 -6.38 6.91
N GLY A 124 14.98 -7.45 7.13
CA GLY A 124 15.15 -8.33 8.26
C GLY A 124 14.17 -9.49 8.25
N THR A 125 14.33 -10.41 9.20
CA THR A 125 13.33 -11.46 9.43
C THR A 125 12.09 -10.83 10.06
N ARG A 126 10.89 -11.20 9.57
CA ARG A 126 9.62 -10.77 10.12
C ARG A 126 9.56 -11.05 11.62
N GLY A 127 9.14 -10.07 12.42
CA GLY A 127 8.98 -10.19 13.87
C GLY A 127 10.26 -9.99 14.69
N LYS A 128 11.42 -9.71 14.07
CA LYS A 128 12.60 -9.20 14.79
C LYS A 128 12.56 -7.68 14.89
N GLU A 129 12.93 -7.15 16.05
CA GLU A 129 12.81 -5.72 16.39
C GLU A 129 13.84 -4.81 15.69
N ASP A 130 14.94 -5.35 15.18
CA ASP A 130 16.01 -4.57 14.53
C ASP A 130 16.31 -5.03 13.09
N PRO A 131 15.54 -4.57 12.09
CA PRO A 131 15.91 -4.75 10.69
C PRO A 131 17.18 -3.95 10.38
N ARG A 132 17.97 -4.42 9.42
CA ARG A 132 19.11 -3.66 8.89
C ARG A 132 18.59 -2.51 8.04
N HIS A 133 19.30 -1.38 8.06
CA HIS A 133 18.95 -0.19 7.29
C HIS A 133 20.13 0.30 6.46
N GLN A 134 19.83 0.88 5.30
CA GLN A 134 20.79 1.60 4.46
C GLN A 134 20.10 2.79 3.80
N ARG A 135 20.74 3.96 3.83
CA ARG A 135 20.30 5.15 3.10
C ARG A 135 21.34 5.53 2.08
N ILE A 136 20.91 5.81 0.86
CA ILE A 136 21.76 6.22 -0.25
C ILE A 136 21.21 7.54 -0.79
N TRP A 137 22.08 8.54 -0.90
CA TRP A 137 21.78 9.85 -1.45
C TRP A 137 22.33 9.92 -2.87
N PHE A 138 21.59 10.56 -3.76
CA PHE A 138 21.96 10.78 -5.15
C PHE A 138 21.97 12.28 -5.46
N ASP A 139 22.70 12.67 -6.51
CA ASP A 139 22.79 14.06 -6.91
C ASP A 139 21.51 14.51 -7.63
N THR A 140 20.84 13.59 -8.32
CA THR A 140 19.60 13.83 -9.08
C THR A 140 18.46 12.88 -8.71
N ASP A 141 17.21 13.29 -8.98
CA ASP A 141 16.02 12.44 -8.78
C ASP A 141 15.98 11.30 -9.80
N GLY A 142 16.50 11.51 -11.02
CA GLY A 142 16.67 10.50 -12.05
C GLY A 142 17.54 9.33 -11.59
N GLU A 143 18.72 9.62 -11.05
CA GLU A 143 19.64 8.59 -10.55
C GLU A 143 19.04 7.80 -9.37
N ALA A 144 18.39 8.49 -8.43
CA ALA A 144 17.72 7.84 -7.31
C ALA A 144 16.61 6.90 -7.78
N ARG A 145 15.82 7.35 -8.77
CA ARG A 145 14.75 6.56 -9.39
C ARG A 145 15.30 5.33 -10.12
N ASP A 146 16.36 5.48 -10.89
CA ASP A 146 17.00 4.36 -11.60
C ASP A 146 17.56 3.33 -10.62
N ALA A 147 18.24 3.79 -9.57
CA ALA A 147 18.75 2.94 -8.50
C ALA A 147 17.61 2.22 -7.74
N TYR A 148 16.50 2.93 -7.49
CA TYR A 148 15.29 2.37 -6.90
C TYR A 148 14.73 1.22 -7.75
N PHE A 149 14.43 1.45 -9.03
CA PHE A 149 13.88 0.40 -9.91
C PHE A 149 14.84 -0.77 -10.08
N LYS A 150 16.14 -0.50 -10.23
CA LYS A 150 17.16 -1.56 -10.28
C LYS A 150 17.16 -2.43 -9.02
N ARG A 151 16.88 -1.86 -7.84
CA ARG A 151 16.78 -2.62 -6.59
C ARG A 151 15.54 -3.51 -6.59
N LEU A 152 14.41 -3.01 -7.08
CA LEU A 152 13.17 -3.79 -7.20
C LEU A 152 13.33 -4.98 -8.17
N ASP A 153 13.97 -4.73 -9.32
CA ASP A 153 14.24 -5.77 -10.31
C ASP A 153 15.19 -6.85 -9.77
N ALA A 154 16.22 -6.45 -8.99
CA ALA A 154 17.13 -7.37 -8.33
C ALA A 154 16.45 -8.22 -7.24
N LEU A 155 15.52 -7.63 -6.46
CA LEU A 155 14.73 -8.37 -5.47
C LEU A 155 13.83 -9.40 -6.15
N THR A 156 13.13 -9.00 -7.20
CA THR A 156 12.28 -9.90 -8.00
C THR A 156 13.10 -11.07 -8.57
N SER A 157 14.26 -10.76 -9.17
CA SER A 157 15.15 -11.78 -9.75
C SER A 157 15.78 -12.72 -8.71
N SER A 158 15.83 -12.32 -7.44
CA SER A 158 16.33 -13.14 -6.32
C SER A 158 15.23 -13.89 -5.56
N GLY A 159 14.03 -13.95 -6.13
CA GLY A 159 12.91 -14.74 -5.61
C GLY A 159 12.12 -14.04 -4.50
N PHE A 160 12.30 -12.74 -4.29
CA PHE A 160 11.36 -11.97 -3.47
C PHE A 160 10.09 -11.67 -4.24
N VAL A 161 8.97 -11.68 -3.53
CA VAL A 161 7.66 -11.36 -4.08
C VAL A 161 7.23 -9.99 -3.54
N ASP A 162 6.72 -9.14 -4.43
CA ASP A 162 6.14 -7.85 -4.03
C ASP A 162 4.85 -8.09 -3.25
N ALA A 163 4.82 -7.68 -1.98
CA ALA A 163 3.68 -7.84 -1.07
C ALA A 163 2.45 -7.09 -1.58
N GLU A 164 2.66 -5.99 -2.29
CA GLU A 164 1.57 -5.26 -2.91
C GLU A 164 1.02 -6.00 -4.13
N ALA A 165 1.87 -6.57 -4.99
CA ALA A 165 1.41 -7.32 -6.16
C ALA A 165 0.73 -8.64 -5.80
N SER A 166 1.03 -9.21 -4.62
CA SER A 166 0.50 -10.50 -4.16
C SER A 166 -0.86 -10.42 -3.45
N SER A 167 -1.34 -9.21 -3.17
CA SER A 167 -2.62 -8.95 -2.48
C SER A 167 -3.78 -8.63 -3.44
N ALA A 168 -3.66 -9.07 -4.70
CA ALA A 168 -4.66 -8.96 -5.76
C ALA A 168 -5.32 -10.33 -6.02
#